data_AF-X1ENW9-F1
#
_entry.id   AF-X1ENW9-F1
#
_cell.length_a   1.000
_cell.length_b   1.000
_cell.length_c   1.000
_cell.angle_alpha   90.00
_cell.angle_beta   90.00
_cell.angle_gamma   90.00
#
_symmetry.space_group_name_H-M   'P 1'
#
loop_
_entity.id
_entity.type
_entity.pdbx_description
1 polymer ?
#
loop_
_entity_poly.entity_id
_entity_poly.type
_entity_poly.pdbx_seq_one_letter_code
_entity_poly.pdbx_strand_id
1 'polypeptide(L)'
;MDKATEAMVTLLKEGKKWDKLKTTTGGLFVKLLPESKTQPSRLCAEINPVDESGMTTKKSGYHLRGLAEVAPIREILESKELTK
;
A
#
# COMPACT_ATOMS: atom_id res chain seq x y z
N MET A 1 -21.01 4.59 8.20
CA MET A 1 -19.61 4.27 7.87
C MET A 1 -19.10 5.43 7.03
N ASP A 2 -17.86 5.89 7.18
CA ASP A 2 -17.39 6.98 6.30
C ASP A 2 -17.09 6.46 4.89
N LYS A 3 -17.10 7.35 3.90
CA LYS A 3 -16.91 7.03 2.47
C LYS A 3 -15.59 6.30 2.20
N ALA A 4 -14.53 6.60 2.95
CA ALA A 4 -13.23 5.97 2.76
C ALA A 4 -13.28 4.51 3.23
N THR A 5 -13.89 4.25 4.38
CA THR A 5 -14.09 2.92 4.92
C THR A 5 -14.99 2.09 4.01
N GLU A 6 -16.05 2.66 3.45
CA GLU A 6 -16.91 1.99 2.46
C GLU A 6 -16.11 1.56 1.22
N ALA A 7 -15.29 2.45 0.66
CA ALA A 7 -14.45 2.12 -0.49
C ALA A 7 -13.47 0.97 -0.18
N MET A 8 -12.87 0.96 1.02
CA MET A 8 -11.98 -0.13 1.44
C MET A 8 -12.72 -1.45 1.59
N VAL A 9 -13.93 -1.43 2.17
CA VAL A 9 -14.78 -2.63 2.30
C VAL A 9 -15.16 -3.17 0.92
N THR A 10 -15.55 -2.29 -0.02
CA THR A 10 -15.84 -2.67 -1.41
C THR A 10 -14.60 -3.25 -2.09
N LEU A 11 -13.44 -2.61 -1.96
CA LEU A 11 -12.19 -3.15 -2.50
C LEU A 11 -11.88 -4.55 -1.95
N LEU A 12 -12.06 -4.77 -0.65
CA LEU A 12 -11.77 -6.06 -0.02
C LEU A 12 -12.71 -7.18 -0.49
N LYS A 13 -14.00 -6.86 -0.70
CA LYS A 13 -15.03 -7.84 -1.05
C LYS A 13 -15.14 -8.11 -2.55
N GLU A 14 -14.98 -7.06 -3.36
CA GLU A 14 -15.34 -7.06 -4.79
C GLU A 14 -14.15 -6.72 -5.70
N GLY A 15 -13.03 -6.25 -5.13
CA GLY A 15 -11.85 -5.87 -5.88
C GLY A 15 -11.18 -7.03 -6.61
N LYS A 16 -10.57 -6.74 -7.76
CA LYS A 16 -9.76 -7.70 -8.50
C LYS A 16 -8.39 -7.85 -7.83
N LYS A 17 -7.75 -8.99 -8.08
CA LYS A 17 -6.40 -9.27 -7.54
C LYS A 17 -5.46 -8.10 -7.85
N TRP A 18 -4.86 -7.53 -6.80
CA TRP A 18 -3.91 -6.42 -6.84
C TRP A 18 -4.50 -5.04 -7.17
N ASP A 19 -5.83 -4.89 -7.17
CA ASP A 19 -6.48 -3.58 -7.24
C ASP A 19 -6.08 -2.71 -6.05
N LYS A 20 -6.14 -1.39 -6.26
CA LYS A 20 -5.78 -0.42 -5.23
C LYS A 20 -6.60 0.86 -5.31
N LEU A 21 -6.78 1.48 -4.16
CA LEU A 21 -7.37 2.80 -3.98
C LEU A 21 -6.25 3.83 -3.81
N LYS A 22 -6.40 4.97 -4.48
CA LYS A 22 -5.55 6.15 -4.25
C LYS A 22 -5.89 6.78 -2.90
N THR A 23 -4.87 7.26 -2.21
CA THR A 23 -5.06 8.12 -1.03
C THR A 23 -4.81 9.58 -1.40
N THR A 24 -5.05 10.50 -0.46
CA THR A 24 -4.70 11.92 -0.63
C THR A 24 -3.19 12.15 -0.67
N THR A 25 -2.39 11.22 -0.13
CA THR A 25 -0.94 11.28 -0.16
C THR A 25 -0.44 10.62 -1.45
N GLY A 26 0.20 11.42 -2.30
CA GLY A 26 0.84 10.92 -3.52
C GLY A 26 1.81 9.78 -3.21
N GLY A 27 1.69 8.68 -3.95
CA GLY A 27 2.52 7.50 -3.76
C GLY A 27 2.11 6.55 -2.63
N LEU A 28 1.04 6.87 -1.88
CA LEU A 28 0.44 5.95 -0.90
C LEU A 28 -0.90 5.43 -1.42
N PHE A 29 -1.07 4.11 -1.38
CA PHE A 29 -2.26 3.41 -1.86
C PHE A 29 -2.75 2.38 -0.85
N VAL A 30 -4.05 2.11 -0.84
CA VAL A 30 -4.61 0.94 -0.16
C VAL A 30 -4.77 -0.17 -1.19
N LYS A 31 -4.07 -1.28 -1.04
CA LYS A 31 -4.00 -2.34 -2.05
C LYS A 31 -4.59 -3.65 -1.56
N LEU A 32 -5.33 -4.31 -2.43
CA LEU A 32 -5.86 -5.65 -2.20
C LEU A 32 -4.76 -6.69 -2.42
N LEU A 33 -4.43 -7.40 -1.35
CA LEU A 33 -3.64 -8.61 -1.39
C LEU A 33 -4.59 -9.79 -1.58
N PRO A 34 -4.47 -10.53 -2.69
CA PRO A 34 -5.31 -11.70 -2.90
C PRO A 34 -5.03 -12.76 -1.84
N GLU A 35 -6.03 -13.62 -1.62
CA GLU A 35 -5.88 -14.82 -0.80
C GLU A 35 -4.68 -15.66 -1.27
N SER A 36 -3.95 -16.20 -0.30
CA SER A 36 -2.88 -17.16 -0.49
C SER A 36 -3.20 -18.44 0.29
N LYS A 37 -2.39 -19.49 0.08
CA LYS A 37 -2.55 -20.77 0.80
C LYS A 37 -2.58 -20.64 2.33
N THR A 38 -1.96 -19.61 2.89
CA THR A 38 -1.78 -19.44 4.33
C THR A 38 -2.51 -18.24 4.90
N GLN A 39 -3.03 -17.34 4.07
CA GLN A 39 -3.62 -16.09 4.53
C GLN A 39 -4.81 -15.67 3.66
N PRO A 40 -5.92 -15.22 4.28
CA PRO A 40 -7.06 -14.73 3.54
C PRO A 40 -6.72 -13.43 2.79
N SER A 41 -7.60 -13.08 1.85
CA SER A 41 -7.59 -11.78 1.18
C SER A 41 -7.62 -10.66 2.22
N ARG A 42 -6.80 -9.63 2.03
CA ARG A 42 -6.69 -8.50 2.97
C ARG A 42 -6.17 -7.26 2.29
N LEU A 43 -6.31 -6.13 2.95
CA LEU A 43 -5.73 -4.87 2.50
C LEU A 43 -4.33 -4.65 3.09
N CYS A 44 -3.48 -3.96 2.36
CA CYS A 44 -2.22 -3.41 2.85
C CYS A 44 -2.03 -1.97 2.38
N ALA A 45 -1.10 -1.25 3.00
CA ALA A 45 -0.62 0.00 2.41
C ALA A 45 0.46 -0.33 1.38
N GLU A 46 0.37 0.24 0.18
CA GLU A 46 1.44 0.20 -0.82
C GLU A 46 2.10 1.59 -0.89
N ILE A 47 3.41 1.63 -0.71
CA ILE A 47 4.25 2.80 -0.99
C ILE A 47 4.88 2.61 -2.36
N ASN A 48 4.58 3.50 -3.29
CA ASN A 48 5.10 3.49 -4.64
C ASN A 48 5.33 4.93 -5.10
N PRO A 49 6.59 5.38 -5.25
CA PRO A 49 6.86 6.74 -5.68
C PRO A 49 6.12 7.07 -6.97
N VAL A 50 5.62 8.29 -7.06
CA VAL A 50 4.94 8.80 -8.25
C VAL A 50 5.82 9.82 -8.94
N ASP A 51 5.69 9.92 -10.27
CA ASP A 51 6.28 10.99 -11.05
C ASP A 51 5.48 12.30 -10.93
N GLU A 52 5.91 13.32 -11.66
CA GLU A 52 5.25 14.64 -11.71
C GLU A 52 3.81 14.57 -12.22
N SER A 53 3.48 13.52 -12.99
CA SER A 53 2.12 13.26 -13.49
C SER A 53 1.26 12.47 -12.49
N GLY A 54 1.79 12.13 -11.31
CA GLY A 54 1.11 11.33 -10.30
C GLY A 54 1.01 9.84 -10.66
N MET A 55 1.78 9.39 -11.66
CA MET A 55 1.81 7.99 -12.11
C MET A 55 2.87 7.23 -11.34
N THR A 56 2.57 5.98 -10.98
CA THR A 56 3.52 5.16 -10.20
C THR A 56 4.75 4.79 -11.02
N THR A 57 5.92 4.99 -10.43
CA THR A 57 7.23 4.66 -11.02
C THR A 57 7.51 3.15 -11.08
N LYS A 58 6.79 2.34 -10.30
CA LYS A 58 6.96 0.88 -10.25
C LYS A 58 5.67 0.13 -10.54
N LYS A 59 5.76 -1.03 -11.19
CA LYS A 59 4.63 -1.96 -11.38
C LYS A 59 4.09 -2.50 -10.05
N SER A 60 4.97 -2.72 -9.08
CA SER A 60 4.62 -3.06 -7.70
C SER A 60 5.49 -2.27 -6.75
N GLY A 61 4.84 -1.53 -5.85
CA GLY A 61 5.51 -0.81 -4.76
C GLY A 61 5.88 -1.73 -3.60
N TYR A 62 6.31 -1.10 -2.52
CA TYR A 62 6.61 -1.73 -1.25
C TYR A 62 5.31 -1.89 -0.45
N HIS A 63 5.03 -3.09 0.04
CA HIS A 63 3.81 -3.38 0.78
C HIS A 63 4.08 -3.35 2.28
N LEU A 64 3.36 -2.49 3.00
CA LEU A 64 3.28 -2.48 4.45
C LEU A 64 2.04 -3.27 4.88
N ARG A 65 2.27 -4.46 5.44
CA ARG A 65 1.24 -5.44 5.81
C ARG A 65 0.77 -5.30 7.26
N GLY A 66 1.43 -4.46 8.05
CA GLY A 66 1.02 -4.15 9.42
C GLY A 66 1.80 -2.99 10.02
N LEU A 67 1.26 -2.44 11.12
CA LEU A 67 1.88 -1.32 11.82
C LEU A 67 3.25 -1.67 12.43
N ALA A 68 3.48 -2.94 12.75
CA ALA A 68 4.76 -3.42 13.28
C ALA A 68 5.93 -3.21 12.29
N GLU A 69 5.65 -3.08 10.99
CA GLU A 69 6.67 -2.83 9.97
C GLU A 69 7.03 -1.34 9.86
N VAL A 70 6.19 -0.42 10.36
CA VAL A 70 6.35 1.03 10.12
C VAL A 70 7.60 1.59 10.81
N ALA A 71 7.80 1.30 12.10
CA ALA A 71 8.94 1.83 12.83
C ALA A 71 10.28 1.27 12.32
N PRO A 72 10.46 -0.06 12.14
CA PRO A 72 11.69 -0.61 11.58
C PRO A 72 12.00 -0.10 10.17
N ILE A 73 10.98 0.05 9.31
CA ILE A 73 11.19 0.58 7.96
C ILE A 73 11.59 2.06 8.00
N ARG A 74 11.01 2.86 8.90
CA ARG A 74 11.42 4.25 9.08
C ARG A 74 12.90 4.35 9.49
N GLU A 75 13.33 3.54 10.45
CA GLU A 75 14.74 3.49 10.87
C GLU A 75 15.68 3.11 9.72
N ILE A 76 15.28 2.15 8.88
CA ILE A 76 16.04 1.78 7.68
C ILE A 76 16.11 2.96 6.69
N LEU A 77 15.00 3.65 6.43
CA LEU A 77 14.98 4.78 5.49
C LEU A 77 15.83 5.97 5.95
N GLU A 78 15.98 6.15 7.26
CA GLU A 78 16.81 7.20 7.88
C GLU A 78 18.29 6.77 8.04
N SER A 79 18.64 5.54 7.62
CA SER A 79 20.01 5.04 7.75
C SER A 79 20.97 5.74 6.79
N LYS A 80 22.20 5.96 7.26
CA LYS A 80 23.25 6.68 6.51
C LYS A 80 23.67 5.95 5.23
N GLU A 81 23.45 4.65 5.17
CA GLU A 81 23.73 3.81 4.00
C GLU A 81 22.76 4.09 2.85
N LEU A 82 21.55 4.55 3.16
CA LEU A 82 20.50 4.87 2.18
C LEU A 82 20.44 6.34 1.80
N THR A 83 21.11 7.24 2.54
CA THR A 83 21.12 8.69 2.28
C THR A 83 22.29 9.18 1.41
N LYS A 84 22.97 8.29 0.69
CA LYS A 84 24.13 8.62 -0.18
C LYS A 84 23.77 8.87 -1.63
#